data_AF-A0A848CNJ9-F1
#
_entry.id   AF-A0A848CNJ9-F1
#
_cell.length_a   1.000
_cell.length_b   1.000
_cell.length_c   1.000
_cell.angle_alpha   90.00
_cell.angle_beta   90.00
_cell.angle_gamma   90.00
#
_symmetry.space_group_name_H-M   'P 1'
#
loop_
_entity.id
_entity.type
_entity.pdbx_description
1 polymer ?
#
loop_
_entity_poly.entity_id
_entity_poly.type
_entity_poly.pdbx_seq_one_letter_code
_entity_poly.pdbx_strand_id
1 'polypeptide(L)'
;MIQMVLLWIERLALALIVGGGIIMAAGIRPLLIPLLGERGNPALVSIIEKLSISAWNRYNRYAFLSIVLVVIIDILRIVTELPFSYWHAAIAIVIMIALLGKLAIDRELRLRLQEKSAEVVGSIEQNTGHRRVELLTKIILILAIILTI
;
A
#
# COMPACT_ATOMS: atom_id res chain seq x y z
N MET A 1 29.61 -8.22 8.41
CA MET A 1 29.14 -8.12 7.01
C MET A 1 27.66 -8.45 6.87
N ILE A 2 27.20 -9.61 7.37
CA ILE A 2 25.78 -10.03 7.29
C ILE A 2 24.83 -8.97 7.86
N GLN A 3 25.12 -8.40 9.03
CA GLN A 3 24.31 -7.34 9.62
C GLN A 3 24.16 -6.10 8.72
N MET A 4 25.23 -5.68 8.03
CA MET A 4 25.17 -4.56 7.09
C MET A 4 24.31 -4.92 5.89
N VAL A 5 24.46 -6.12 5.32
CA VAL A 5 23.64 -6.58 4.19
C VAL A 5 22.16 -6.60 4.57
N LEU A 6 21.81 -7.15 5.74
CA LEU A 6 20.44 -7.18 6.23
C LEU A 6 19.87 -5.77 6.43
N LEU A 7 20.67 -4.84 6.96
CA LEU A 7 20.28 -3.44 7.11
C LEU A 7 20.02 -2.78 5.75
N TRP A 8 20.87 -2.99 4.76
CA TRP A 8 20.67 -2.43 3.41
C TRP A 8 19.41 -2.95 2.74
N ILE A 9 19.14 -4.26 2.84
CA ILE A 9 17.93 -4.87 2.28
C ILE A 9 16.68 -4.32 2.98
N GLU A 10 16.71 -4.21 4.31
CA GLU A 10 15.62 -3.63 5.09
C GLU A 10 15.35 -2.17 4.68
N ARG A 11 16.39 -1.33 4.60
CA ARG A 11 16.25 0.07 4.18
C ARG A 11 15.70 0.20 2.78
N LEU A 12 16.10 -0.68 1.86
CA LEU A 12 15.57 -0.70 0.49
C LEU A 12 14.08 -1.10 0.48
N ALA A 13 13.69 -2.09 1.28
CA ALA A 13 12.30 -2.51 1.41
C ALA A 13 11.42 -1.39 2.01
N LEU A 14 11.89 -0.72 3.08
CA LEU A 14 11.22 0.42 3.68
C LEU A 14 11.14 1.61 2.72
N ALA A 15 12.21 1.89 1.96
CA ALA A 15 12.22 2.94 0.95
C ALA A 15 11.21 2.67 -0.18
N LEU A 16 10.98 1.42 -0.56
CA LEU A 16 9.94 1.05 -1.53
C LEU A 16 8.54 1.36 -0.96
N ILE A 17 8.30 1.02 0.30
CA ILE A 17 7.01 1.30 0.98
C ILE A 17 6.80 2.82 1.12
N VAL A 18 7.76 3.55 1.67
CA VAL A 18 7.63 5.00 1.90
C VAL A 18 7.64 5.77 0.58
N GLY A 19 8.67 5.56 -0.24
CA GLY A 19 8.86 6.26 -1.51
C GLY A 19 7.76 5.95 -2.51
N GLY A 20 7.39 4.67 -2.66
CA GLY A 20 6.27 4.28 -3.50
C GLY A 20 4.95 4.87 -2.98
N GLY A 21 4.72 4.85 -1.66
CA GLY A 21 3.53 5.46 -1.07
C GLY A 21 3.42 6.96 -1.35
N ILE A 22 4.53 7.70 -1.23
CA ILE A 22 4.60 9.13 -1.53
C ILE A 22 4.35 9.39 -3.02
N ILE A 23 5.03 8.67 -3.92
CA ILE A 23 4.86 8.83 -5.37
C ILE A 23 3.41 8.56 -5.78
N MET A 24 2.78 7.54 -5.22
CA MET A 24 1.39 7.22 -5.52
C MET A 24 0.44 8.28 -4.96
N ALA A 25 0.67 8.78 -3.74
CA ALA A 25 -0.17 9.78 -3.10
C ALA A 25 -0.05 11.18 -3.72
N ALA A 26 1.15 11.60 -4.09
CA ALA A 26 1.45 12.94 -4.62
C ALA A 26 1.48 12.99 -6.15
N GLY A 27 1.90 11.93 -6.82
CA GLY A 27 2.03 11.87 -8.27
C GLY A 27 0.78 11.33 -8.96
N ILE A 28 0.19 10.25 -8.45
CA ILE A 28 -0.89 9.57 -9.18
C ILE A 28 -2.25 10.17 -8.82
N ARG A 29 -2.60 10.28 -7.52
CA ARG A 29 -3.93 10.76 -7.12
C ARG A 29 -4.26 12.19 -7.61
N PRO A 30 -3.37 13.19 -7.49
CA PRO A 30 -3.67 14.57 -7.89
C PRO A 30 -3.70 14.78 -9.39
N LEU A 31 -2.94 13.99 -10.17
CA LEU A 31 -2.98 14.06 -11.63
C LEU A 31 -4.28 13.46 -12.20
N LEU A 32 -4.84 12.46 -11.52
CA LEU A 32 -6.05 11.77 -11.99
C LEU A 32 -7.36 12.49 -11.61
N ILE A 33 -7.42 13.18 -10.47
CA ILE A 33 -8.64 13.87 -10.02
C ILE A 33 -9.17 14.90 -11.03
N PRO A 34 -8.34 15.77 -11.65
CA PRO A 34 -8.80 16.72 -12.67
C PRO A 34 -9.28 16.02 -13.94
N LEU A 35 -8.58 14.97 -14.38
CA LEU A 35 -8.92 14.16 -15.56
C LEU A 35 -10.24 13.39 -15.41
N LEU A 36 -10.67 13.11 -14.18
CA LEU A 36 -11.97 12.49 -13.87
C LEU A 36 -13.09 13.52 -13.70
N GLY A 37 -12.75 14.79 -13.43
CA GLY A 37 -13.71 15.88 -13.19
C GLY A 37 -14.11 16.65 -14.45
N GLU A 38 -13.28 16.64 -15.50
CA GLU A 38 -13.66 17.18 -16.80
C GLU A 38 -14.69 16.26 -17.46
N ARG A 39 -15.75 16.84 -18.04
CA ARG A 39 -16.78 16.16 -18.86
C ARG A 39 -16.20 15.64 -20.20
N GLY A 40 -15.03 15.02 -20.15
CA GLY A 40 -14.35 14.40 -21.27
C GLY A 40 -14.91 13.02 -21.59
N ASN A 41 -14.50 12.48 -22.75
CA ASN A 41 -14.92 11.20 -23.30
C ASN A 41 -15.01 10.10 -22.20
N PRO A 42 -16.20 9.52 -21.93
CA PRO A 42 -16.40 8.56 -20.84
C PRO A 42 -15.52 7.30 -20.99
N ALA A 43 -15.08 6.97 -22.20
CA ALA A 43 -14.11 5.90 -22.43
C ALA A 43 -12.73 6.22 -21.83
N LEU A 44 -12.27 7.47 -21.92
CA LEU A 44 -10.99 7.91 -21.34
C LEU A 44 -11.05 7.90 -19.81
N VAL A 45 -12.14 8.40 -19.23
CA VAL A 45 -12.38 8.38 -17.77
C VAL A 45 -12.29 6.95 -17.23
N SER A 46 -12.95 5.99 -17.88
CA SER A 46 -12.91 4.57 -17.49
C SER A 46 -11.51 3.94 -17.62
N ILE A 47 -10.75 4.29 -18.67
CA ILE A 47 -9.37 3.81 -18.86
C ILE A 47 -8.44 4.34 -17.76
N ILE A 48 -8.55 5.64 -17.46
CA ILE A 48 -7.75 6.33 -16.46
C ILE A 48 -8.03 5.77 -15.05
N GLU A 49 -9.30 5.53 -14.72
CA GLU A 49 -9.71 4.91 -13.45
C GLU A 49 -9.18 3.48 -13.33
N LYS A 50 -9.30 2.66 -14.38
CA LYS A 50 -8.74 1.29 -14.40
C LYS A 50 -7.22 1.29 -14.24
N LEU A 51 -6.52 2.21 -14.90
CA LEU A 51 -5.07 2.34 -14.80
C LEU A 51 -4.66 2.73 -13.37
N SER A 52 -5.36 3.69 -12.77
CA SER A 52 -5.15 4.10 -11.37
C SER A 52 -5.30 2.93 -10.41
N ILE A 53 -6.44 2.24 -10.46
CA ILE A 53 -6.72 1.11 -9.57
C ILE A 53 -5.68 0.00 -9.76
N SER A 54 -5.29 -0.28 -11.01
CA SER A 54 -4.26 -1.28 -11.33
C SER A 54 -2.89 -0.89 -10.75
N ALA A 55 -2.49 0.38 -10.88
CA ALA A 55 -1.24 0.90 -10.31
C ALA A 55 -1.24 0.81 -8.78
N TRP A 56 -2.33 1.23 -8.13
CA TRP A 56 -2.48 1.16 -6.67
C TRP A 56 -2.45 -0.28 -6.15
N ASN A 57 -3.15 -1.20 -6.80
CA ASN A 57 -3.16 -2.60 -6.41
C ASN A 57 -1.78 -3.24 -6.58
N ARG A 58 -1.10 -2.94 -7.69
CA ARG A 58 0.27 -3.41 -7.95
C ARG A 58 1.25 -2.88 -6.89
N TYR A 59 1.18 -1.58 -6.58
CA TYR A 59 1.96 -0.98 -5.51
C TYR A 59 1.67 -1.64 -4.14
N ASN A 60 0.39 -1.81 -3.77
CA ASN A 60 0.01 -2.43 -2.48
C ASN A 60 0.58 -3.86 -2.35
N ARG A 61 0.63 -4.63 -3.44
CA ARG A 61 1.27 -5.95 -3.46
C ARG A 61 2.77 -5.88 -3.23
N TYR A 62 3.47 -4.97 -3.90
CA TYR A 62 4.91 -4.80 -3.68
C TYR A 62 5.23 -4.28 -2.28
N ALA A 63 4.43 -3.35 -1.75
CA ALA A 63 4.54 -2.89 -0.36
C ALA A 63 4.34 -4.05 0.63
N PHE A 64 3.38 -4.94 0.36
CA PHE A 64 3.15 -6.13 1.17
C PHE A 64 4.33 -7.11 1.11
N LEU A 65 4.87 -7.41 -0.07
CA LEU A 65 6.05 -8.26 -0.19
C LEU A 65 7.27 -7.64 0.52
N SER A 66 7.40 -6.31 0.45
CA SER A 66 8.49 -5.57 1.11
C SER A 66 8.37 -5.66 2.63
N ILE A 67 7.18 -5.50 3.21
CA ILE A 67 7.03 -5.62 4.67
C ILE A 67 7.20 -7.06 5.15
N VAL A 68 6.78 -8.06 4.36
CA VAL A 68 7.05 -9.46 4.66
C VAL A 68 8.56 -9.73 4.70
N LEU A 69 9.32 -9.16 3.76
CA LEU A 69 10.77 -9.24 3.77
C LEU A 69 11.39 -8.60 5.03
N VAL A 70 10.88 -7.45 5.46
CA VAL A 70 11.32 -6.79 6.71
C VAL A 70 11.06 -7.69 7.92
N VAL A 71 9.88 -8.30 8.02
CA VAL A 71 9.55 -9.24 9.11
C VAL A 71 10.47 -10.48 9.07
N ILE A 72 10.79 -11.00 7.88
CA ILE A 72 11.76 -12.10 7.74
C ILE A 72 13.16 -11.68 8.23
N ILE A 73 13.60 -10.46 7.91
CA ILE A 73 14.88 -9.93 8.39
C ILE A 73 14.89 -9.84 9.92
N ASP A 74 13.80 -9.41 10.54
CA ASP A 74 13.68 -9.37 12.00
C ASP A 74 13.75 -10.78 12.62
N ILE A 75 13.08 -11.76 12.02
CA ILE A 75 13.18 -13.17 12.44
C ILE A 75 14.62 -13.68 12.30
N LEU A 76 15.29 -13.38 11.18
CA LEU A 76 16.69 -13.77 10.97
C LEU A 76 17.60 -13.16 12.03
N ARG A 77 17.39 -11.89 12.41
CA ARG A 77 18.16 -11.27 13.50
C ARG A 77 17.97 -11.98 14.83
N ILE A 78 16.74 -12.38 15.15
CA ILE A 78 16.44 -13.17 16.36
C ILE A 78 17.16 -14.52 16.33
N VAL A 79 17.05 -15.27 15.23
CA VAL A 79 17.64 -16.62 15.09
C VAL A 79 19.17 -16.59 15.06
N THR A 80 19.76 -15.50 14.56
CA THR A 80 21.22 -15.34 14.48
C THR A 80 21.82 -14.57 15.66
N GLU A 81 21.02 -14.26 16.69
CA GLU A 81 21.42 -13.50 17.88
C GLU A 81 22.05 -12.12 17.55
N LEU A 82 21.64 -11.53 16.43
CA LEU A 82 22.07 -10.19 16.03
C LEU A 82 21.30 -9.12 16.82
N PRO A 83 21.85 -7.89 16.92
CA PRO A 83 21.15 -6.78 17.54
C PRO A 83 19.78 -6.57 16.90
N PHE A 84 18.74 -6.59 17.73
CA PHE A 84 17.35 -6.56 17.32
C PHE A 84 16.52 -5.68 18.26
N SER A 85 15.44 -5.08 17.73
CA SER A 85 14.50 -4.27 18.49
C SER A 85 13.09 -4.85 18.40
N TYR A 86 12.52 -5.22 19.54
CA TYR A 86 11.12 -5.69 19.62
C TYR A 86 10.12 -4.64 19.11
N TRP A 87 10.43 -3.35 19.28
CA TRP A 87 9.61 -2.26 18.74
C TRP A 87 9.60 -2.24 17.22
N HIS A 88 10.74 -2.50 16.59
CA HIS A 88 10.85 -2.55 15.14
C HIS A 88 9.96 -3.67 14.57
N ALA A 89 10.06 -4.89 15.10
CA ALA A 89 9.21 -6.00 14.65
C ALA A 89 7.73 -5.76 14.93
N ALA A 90 7.38 -5.21 16.10
CA ALA A 90 5.98 -4.93 16.43
C ALA A 90 5.36 -3.97 15.41
N ILE A 91 6.05 -2.88 15.08
CA ILE A 91 5.58 -1.91 14.07
C ILE A 91 5.53 -2.56 12.69
N ALA A 92 6.54 -3.35 12.29
CA ALA A 92 6.54 -4.05 11.01
C ALA A 92 5.35 -5.02 10.87
N ILE A 93 5.00 -5.74 11.93
CA ILE A 93 3.83 -6.63 11.98
C ILE A 93 2.53 -5.82 11.86
N VAL A 94 2.41 -4.68 12.55
CA VAL A 94 1.23 -3.81 12.43
C VAL A 94 1.07 -3.30 11.00
N ILE A 95 2.15 -2.87 10.33
CA ILE A 95 2.12 -2.46 8.93
C ILE A 95 1.70 -3.63 8.03
N MET A 96 2.21 -4.84 8.29
CA MET A 96 1.85 -6.05 7.55
C MET A 96 0.35 -6.37 7.66
N ILE A 97 -0.22 -6.31 8.86
CA ILE A 97 -1.66 -6.52 9.09
C ILE A 97 -2.48 -5.44 8.37
N ALA A 98 -2.05 -4.17 8.45
CA ALA A 98 -2.74 -3.08 7.77
C ALA A 98 -2.73 -3.24 6.23
N LEU A 99 -1.61 -3.70 5.65
CA LEU A 99 -1.49 -3.99 4.23
C LEU A 99 -2.33 -5.21 3.81
N LEU A 100 -2.42 -6.24 4.64
CA LEU A 100 -3.35 -7.35 4.42
C LEU A 100 -4.80 -6.88 4.36
N GLY A 101 -5.22 -6.04 5.31
CA GLY A 101 -6.55 -5.43 5.29
C GLY A 101 -6.80 -4.63 4.01
N LYS A 102 -5.80 -3.87 3.54
CA LYS A 102 -5.86 -3.11 2.30
C LYS A 102 -6.05 -4.01 1.07
N LEU A 103 -5.27 -5.10 0.97
CA LEU A 103 -5.38 -6.08 -0.11
C LEU A 103 -6.71 -6.85 -0.10
N ALA A 104 -7.26 -7.14 1.07
CA ALA A 104 -8.57 -7.78 1.21
C ALA A 104 -9.69 -6.87 0.67
N ILE A 105 -9.68 -5.58 1.05
CA ILE A 105 -10.62 -4.57 0.56
C ILE A 105 -10.48 -4.39 -0.96
N ASP A 106 -9.24 -4.31 -1.47
CA ASP A 106 -8.98 -4.17 -2.92
C ASP A 106 -9.53 -5.38 -3.71
N ARG A 107 -9.43 -6.59 -3.15
CA ARG A 107 -9.97 -7.82 -3.76
C ARG A 107 -11.49 -7.82 -3.76
N GLU A 108 -12.12 -7.41 -2.66
CA GLU A 108 -13.57 -7.30 -2.54
C GLU A 108 -14.14 -6.26 -3.52
N LEU A 109 -13.53 -5.07 -3.60
CA LEU A 109 -13.90 -4.02 -4.55
C LEU A 109 -13.80 -4.51 -6.00
N ARG A 110 -12.73 -5.25 -6.34
CA ARG A 110 -12.53 -5.79 -7.69
C ARG A 110 -13.60 -6.83 -8.06
N LEU A 111 -13.97 -7.72 -7.15
CA LEU A 111 -15.01 -8.72 -7.38
C LEU A 111 -16.38 -8.04 -7.59
N ARG A 112 -16.72 -7.07 -6.75
CA ARG A 112 -18.00 -6.33 -6.86
C ARG A 112 -18.12 -5.52 -8.16
N LEU A 113 -17.03 -4.89 -8.62
CA LEU A 113 -17.00 -4.18 -9.91
C LEU A 113 -17.15 -5.12 -11.11
N GLN A 114 -16.75 -6.37 -11.00
CA GLN A 114 -16.96 -7.38 -12.05
C GLN A 114 -18.40 -7.92 -12.05
N GLU A 115 -19.05 -8.02 -10.89
CA GLU A 115 -20.40 -8.60 -10.77
C GLU A 115 -21.55 -7.59 -10.94
N LYS A 116 -21.37 -6.31 -10.54
CA LYS A 116 -22.45 -5.29 -10.56
C LYS A 116 -21.96 -3.93 -11.06
N SER A 117 -21.49 -3.90 -12.30
CA SER A 117 -20.71 -2.80 -12.89
C SER A 117 -21.43 -1.45 -13.05
N ALA A 118 -22.77 -1.37 -12.97
CA ALA A 118 -23.51 -0.11 -13.19
C ALA A 118 -24.18 0.49 -11.93
N GLU A 119 -24.55 -0.31 -10.92
CA GLU A 119 -25.29 0.17 -9.73
C GLU A 119 -24.39 0.52 -8.53
N VAL A 120 -23.14 0.07 -8.51
CA VAL A 120 -22.27 0.17 -7.32
C VAL A 120 -21.37 1.42 -7.33
N VAL A 121 -21.13 2.00 -8.52
CA VAL A 121 -20.27 3.18 -8.71
C VAL A 121 -20.88 4.39 -8.00
N GLY A 122 -20.29 4.80 -6.88
CA GLY A 122 -20.75 5.93 -6.05
C GLY A 122 -21.64 5.54 -4.86
N SER A 123 -21.81 4.25 -4.58
CA SER A 123 -22.56 3.77 -3.42
C SER A 123 -21.89 4.16 -2.08
N ILE A 124 -22.70 4.29 -1.02
CA ILE A 124 -22.22 4.59 0.34
C ILE A 124 -21.14 3.59 0.79
N GLU A 125 -21.28 2.33 0.41
CA GLU A 125 -20.33 1.26 0.72
C GLU A 125 -18.99 1.44 0.01
N GLN A 126 -18.99 1.82 -1.28
CA GLN A 126 -17.76 2.13 -2.02
C GLN A 126 -17.03 3.34 -1.43
N ASN A 127 -17.76 4.41 -1.08
CA ASN A 127 -17.18 5.59 -0.44
C ASN A 127 -16.59 5.25 0.94
N THR A 128 -17.23 4.36 1.70
CA THR A 128 -16.71 3.88 2.99
C THR A 128 -15.45 3.03 2.80
N GLY A 129 -15.41 2.17 1.78
CA GLY A 129 -14.23 1.40 1.38
C GLY A 129 -13.05 2.31 1.02
N HIS A 130 -13.27 3.31 0.16
CA HIS A 130 -12.24 4.28 -0.20
C HIS A 130 -11.70 5.05 1.01
N ARG A 131 -12.59 5.48 1.93
CA ARG A 131 -12.18 6.19 3.15
C ARG A 131 -11.34 5.31 4.09
N ARG A 132 -11.69 4.02 4.23
CA ARG A 132 -10.90 3.04 4.99
C ARG A 132 -9.51 2.81 4.37
N VAL A 133 -9.45 2.63 3.05
CA VAL A 133 -8.19 2.45 2.31
C VAL A 133 -7.29 3.68 2.45
N GLU A 134 -7.87 4.89 2.39
CA GLU A 134 -7.13 6.13 2.58
C GLU A 134 -6.58 6.25 4.01
N LEU A 135 -7.39 5.98 5.03
CA LEU A 135 -6.97 6.03 6.42
C LEU A 135 -5.84 5.01 6.69
N LEU A 136 -6.01 3.76 6.22
CA LEU A 136 -4.98 2.72 6.32
C LEU A 136 -3.68 3.15 5.62
N THR A 137 -3.78 3.78 4.44
CA THR A 137 -2.60 4.25 3.72
C THR A 137 -1.84 5.32 4.51
N LYS A 138 -2.54 6.26 5.16
CA LYS A 138 -1.90 7.28 6.00
C LYS A 138 -1.20 6.66 7.21
N ILE A 139 -1.87 5.73 7.90
CA ILE A 139 -1.27 5.01 9.04
C ILE A 139 -0.03 4.23 8.61
N ILE A 140 -0.12 3.45 7.53
CA ILE A 140 1.01 2.68 6.99
C ILE A 140 2.19 3.59 6.67
N LEU A 141 1.95 4.74 6.04
CA LEU A 141 3.02 5.67 5.67
C LEU A 141 3.71 6.26 6.91
N ILE A 142 2.95 6.68 7.92
CA ILE A 142 3.49 7.22 9.17
C ILE A 142 4.33 6.16 9.90
N LEU A 143 3.80 4.95 10.05
CA LEU A 143 4.51 3.86 10.70
C LEU A 143 5.77 3.46 9.93
N ALA A 144 5.72 3.42 8.60
CA ALA A 144 6.87 3.12 7.77
C ALA A 144 7.96 4.21 7.88
N ILE A 145 7.58 5.49 7.98
CA ILE A 145 8.54 6.58 8.24
C ILE A 145 9.17 6.42 9.63
N ILE A 146 8.40 6.05 10.65
CA ILE A 146 8.93 5.80 11.99
C ILE A 146 9.96 4.66 11.96
N LEU A 147 9.74 3.60 11.17
CA LEU A 147 10.74 2.53 10.97
C LEU A 147 12.01 3.00 10.23
N THR A 148 11.90 4.05 9.42
CA THR A 148 13.07 4.56 8.68
C THR A 148 14.02 5.41 9.52
N ILE A 149 13.58 5.89 10.69
CA ILE A 149 14.35 6.73 11.62
C ILE A 149 14.95 5.84 12.72
#